data_AF-A0A851I6W2-F1
#
_entry.id   AF-A0A851I6W2-F1
#
_cell.length_a   1.000
_cell.length_b   1.000
_cell.length_c   1.000
_cell.angle_alpha   90.00
_cell.angle_beta   90.00
_cell.angle_gamma   90.00
#
_symmetry.space_group_name_H-M   'P 1'
#
loop_
_entity.id
_entity.type
_entity.pdbx_description
1 polymer ?
#
loop_
_entity_poly.entity_id
_entity_poly.type
_entity_poly.pdbx_seq_one_letter_code
_entity_poly.pdbx_strand_id
1 'polypeptide(L)'
;MKNDMYIRLKQFLIEKNIKNKDVASQLGMSEGSFSKKINNRKGADFNLIQVRKICKMYNLDPNVYFFSNKSFLNDNIMKHKT
;
A
#
# COMPACT_ATOMS: atom_id res chain seq x y z
N MET A 1 -0.56 -18.67 -0.89
CA MET A 1 0.46 -17.61 -0.71
C MET A 1 -0.25 -16.28 -0.54
N LYS A 2 -0.10 -15.58 0.60
CA LYS A 2 -0.70 -14.23 0.76
C LYS A 2 0.04 -13.30 -0.21
N ASN A 3 -0.71 -12.60 -1.07
CA ASN A 3 -0.13 -11.68 -2.02
C ASN A 3 0.04 -10.31 -1.35
N ASP A 4 1.26 -10.02 -0.91
CA ASP A 4 1.62 -8.83 -0.14
C ASP A 4 2.08 -7.66 -1.04
N MET A 5 1.50 -7.55 -2.23
CA MET A 5 1.81 -6.54 -3.26
C MET A 5 1.82 -5.09 -2.74
N TYR A 6 1.00 -4.80 -1.71
CA TYR A 6 0.86 -3.46 -1.14
C TYR A 6 1.28 -3.35 0.32
N ILE A 7 2.19 -4.22 0.77
CA ILE A 7 2.59 -4.27 2.18
C ILE A 7 3.20 -2.96 2.68
N ARG A 8 4.07 -2.31 1.88
CA ARG A 8 4.67 -1.02 2.25
C ARG A 8 3.63 0.09 2.39
N LEU A 9 2.64 0.11 1.50
CA LEU A 9 1.53 1.06 1.59
C LEU A 9 0.70 0.82 2.86
N LYS A 10 0.35 -0.44 3.16
CA LYS A 10 -0.37 -0.77 4.41
C LYS A 10 0.40 -0.33 5.65
N GLN A 11 1.69 -0.66 5.71
CA GLN A 11 2.55 -0.30 6.84
C GLN A 11 2.59 1.22 7.03
N PHE A 12 2.79 1.98 5.94
CA PHE A 12 2.77 3.44 5.98
C PHE A 12 1.45 4.00 6.54
N LEU A 13 0.30 3.49 6.10
CA LEU A 13 -0.99 3.96 6.61
C LEU A 13 -1.14 3.69 8.11
N ILE A 14 -0.69 2.53 8.58
CA ILE A 14 -0.71 2.18 10.01
C ILE A 14 0.21 3.12 10.80
N GLU A 15 1.46 3.29 10.37
CA GLU A 15 2.45 4.15 11.04
C GLU A 15 2.03 5.61 11.11
N LYS A 16 1.25 6.09 10.12
CA LYS A 16 0.72 7.45 10.08
C LYS A 16 -0.69 7.58 10.66
N ASN A 17 -1.26 6.50 11.20
CA ASN A 17 -2.62 6.46 11.72
C ASN A 17 -3.69 6.94 10.70
N ILE A 18 -3.47 6.63 9.42
CA ILE A 18 -4.37 6.98 8.31
C ILE A 18 -5.40 5.87 8.14
N LYS A 19 -6.68 6.21 8.19
CA LYS A 19 -7.76 5.23 8.04
C LYS A 19 -8.04 4.95 6.58
N ASN A 20 -8.34 3.69 6.25
CA ASN A 20 -8.74 3.26 4.91
C ASN A 20 -9.95 4.07 4.37
N LYS A 21 -10.91 4.39 5.24
CA LYS A 21 -12.07 5.25 4.91
C LYS A 21 -11.67 6.62 4.39
N ASP A 22 -10.61 7.22 4.96
CA ASP A 22 -10.17 8.56 4.58
C ASP A 22 -9.50 8.52 3.20
N VAL A 23 -8.62 7.54 2.95
CA VAL A 23 -8.01 7.33 1.64
C VAL A 23 -9.08 7.02 0.58
N ALA A 24 -10.05 6.17 0.91
CA ALA A 24 -11.14 5.82 0.01
C ALA A 24 -11.97 7.05 -0.40
N SER A 25 -12.28 7.92 0.55
CA SER A 25 -13.00 9.18 0.31
C SER A 25 -12.23 10.09 -0.66
N GLN A 26 -10.92 10.25 -0.46
CA GLN A 26 -10.05 11.05 -1.32
C GLN A 26 -9.91 10.47 -2.75
N LEU A 27 -10.06 9.15 -2.88
CA LEU A 27 -10.05 8.47 -4.18
C LEU A 27 -11.43 8.39 -4.85
N GLY A 28 -12.50 8.84 -4.18
CA GLY A 28 -13.87 8.77 -4.69
C GLY A 28 -14.40 7.35 -4.78
N MET A 29 -14.07 6.49 -3.80
CA MET A 29 -14.54 5.11 -3.75
C MET A 29 -15.00 4.69 -2.35
N SER A 30 -15.70 3.56 -2.25
CA SER A 30 -16.07 2.99 -0.95
C SER A 30 -14.86 2.41 -0.22
N GLU A 31 -14.92 2.44 1.12
CA GLU A 31 -13.90 1.82 1.99
C GLU A 31 -13.70 0.33 1.68
N GLY A 32 -14.78 -0.39 1.36
CA GLY A 32 -14.72 -1.80 0.96
C GLY A 32 -13.98 -2.02 -0.36
N SER A 33 -14.14 -1.10 -1.33
CA SER A 33 -13.39 -1.16 -2.60
C SER A 33 -11.90 -0.92 -2.37
N PHE A 34 -11.57 0.11 -1.59
CA PHE A 34 -10.19 0.39 -1.19
C PHE A 34 -9.57 -0.79 -0.44
N SER A 35 -10.30 -1.34 0.53
CA SER A 35 -9.86 -2.49 1.34
C SER A 35 -9.61 -3.73 0.50
N LYS A 36 -10.40 -3.98 -0.55
CA LYS A 36 -10.13 -5.07 -1.50
C LYS A 36 -8.84 -4.83 -2.27
N LYS A 37 -8.61 -3.60 -2.77
CA LYS A 37 -7.40 -3.23 -3.53
C LYS A 37 -6.15 -3.32 -2.68
N ILE A 38 -6.11 -2.64 -1.54
CA ILE A 38 -4.92 -2.64 -0.68
C ILE A 38 -4.59 -4.04 -0.15
N ASN A 39 -5.59 -4.90 0.05
CA ASN A 39 -5.37 -6.30 0.42
C ASN A 39 -5.22 -7.26 -0.77
N ASN A 40 -5.12 -6.74 -1.99
CA ASN A 40 -5.04 -7.48 -3.24
C ASN A 40 -6.00 -8.68 -3.31
N ARG A 41 -7.26 -8.45 -2.89
CA ARG A 41 -8.30 -9.49 -2.85
C ARG A 41 -9.02 -9.55 -4.19
N LYS A 42 -9.23 -10.76 -4.70
CA LYS A 42 -10.00 -11.03 -5.93
C LYS A 42 -9.47 -10.29 -7.17
N GLY A 43 -8.15 -10.11 -7.27
CA GLY A 43 -7.53 -9.37 -8.38
C GLY A 43 -7.85 -7.88 -8.43
N ALA A 44 -8.39 -7.31 -7.33
CA ALA A 44 -8.64 -5.89 -7.25
C ALA A 44 -7.33 -5.11 -7.18
N ASP A 45 -7.08 -4.26 -8.17
CA ASP A 45 -5.80 -3.57 -8.32
C ASP A 45 -5.94 -2.04 -8.35
N PHE A 46 -4.92 -1.28 -7.93
CA PHE A 46 -4.93 0.18 -8.08
C PHE A 46 -4.61 0.55 -9.52
N ASN A 47 -5.46 1.35 -10.16
CA ASN A 47 -5.13 1.89 -11.48
C ASN A 47 -4.12 3.05 -11.36
N LEU A 48 -3.48 3.42 -12.47
CA LEU A 48 -2.45 4.46 -12.49
C LEU A 48 -2.92 5.83 -11.97
N ILE A 49 -4.20 6.18 -12.18
CA ILE A 49 -4.78 7.42 -11.66
C ILE A 49 -4.85 7.38 -10.13
N GLN A 50 -5.25 6.25 -9.55
CA GLN A 50 -5.30 6.03 -8.11
C GLN A 50 -3.90 6.03 -7.52
N VAL A 51 -2.94 5.34 -8.14
CA VAL A 51 -1.52 5.34 -7.73
C VAL A 51 -0.99 6.78 -7.69
N ARG A 52 -1.18 7.56 -8.77
CA ARG A 52 -0.74 8.95 -8.85
C ARG A 52 -1.37 9.82 -7.76
N LYS A 53 -2.67 9.66 -7.48
CA LYS A 53 -3.36 10.39 -6.40
C LYS A 53 -2.77 10.08 -5.04
N ILE A 54 -2.62 8.79 -4.70
CA ILE A 54 -2.06 8.36 -3.41
C ILE A 54 -0.63 8.89 -3.25
N CYS A 55 0.21 8.75 -4.28
CA CYS A 55 1.59 9.22 -4.24
C CYS A 55 1.67 10.73 -4.05
N LYS A 56 0.79 11.51 -4.72
CA LYS A 56 0.73 12.97 -4.54
C LYS A 56 0.24 13.38 -3.15
N MET A 57 -0.76 12.69 -2.60
CA MET A 57 -1.33 13.02 -1.28
C MET A 57 -0.32 12.86 -0.15
N TYR A 58 0.56 11.86 -0.25
CA TYR A 58 1.45 11.46 0.83
C TYR A 58 2.94 11.61 0.48
N ASN A 59 3.25 12.22 -0.67
CA ASN A 59 4.61 12.40 -1.19
C ASN A 59 5.40 11.08 -1.24
N LEU A 60 4.81 10.04 -1.85
CA LEU A 60 5.39 8.70 -1.94
C LEU A 60 6.00 8.43 -3.32
N ASP A 61 7.06 7.63 -3.35
CA ASP A 61 7.62 7.08 -4.59
C ASP A 61 6.81 5.85 -5.05
N PRO A 62 6.16 5.89 -6.23
CA PRO A 62 5.39 4.76 -6.73
C PRO A 62 6.24 3.48 -6.93
N ASN A 63 7.53 3.62 -7.24
CA ASN A 63 8.42 2.46 -7.41
C ASN A 63 8.63 1.72 -6.10
N VAL A 64 8.64 2.42 -4.97
CA VAL A 64 8.78 1.81 -3.64
C VAL A 64 7.47 1.19 -3.18
N TYR A 65 6.34 1.85 -3.40
CA TYR A 65 5.08 1.49 -2.76
C TYR A 65 4.14 0.62 -3.61
N PHE A 66 4.29 0.64 -4.95
CA PHE A 66 3.36 -0.05 -5.86
C PHE A 66 4.06 -0.98 -6.86
N PHE A 67 5.28 -0.64 -7.32
CA PHE A 67 5.96 -1.40 -8.37
C PHE A 67 7.18 -2.20 -7.89
N SER A 68 7.54 -2.11 -6.61
CA SER A 68 8.67 -2.86 -6.06
C SER A 68 8.31 -4.34 -5.92
N ASN A 69 8.83 -5.17 -6.83
CA ASN A 69 8.72 -6.62 -6.73
C ASN A 69 9.85 -7.18 -5.86
N LYS A 70 9.54 -7.53 -4.60
CA LYS A 70 9.98 -8.75 -3.86
C LYS A 70 10.11 -8.53 -2.34
N SER A 71 9.39 -9.34 -1.57
CA SER A 71 9.81 -9.95 -0.29
C SER A 71 10.75 -9.16 0.66
N PHE A 72 10.49 -7.88 0.94
CA PHE A 72 11.30 -7.06 1.86
C PHE A 72 11.02 -7.31 3.35
N LEU A 73 10.29 -8.39 3.70
CA LEU A 73 10.09 -8.78 5.10
C LEU A 73 11.39 -9.24 5.80
N ASN A 74 12.52 -9.35 5.08
CA ASN A 74 13.79 -9.81 5.63
C ASN A 74 14.78 -8.69 6.04
N ASP A 75 14.51 -7.41 5.75
CA ASP A 75 15.52 -6.35 5.96
C ASP A 75 15.69 -5.94 7.44
N ASN A 76 14.72 -6.28 8.30
CA ASN A 76 14.80 -6.02 9.75
C ASN A 76 15.44 -7.17 10.55
N ILE A 77 15.78 -8.31 9.92
CA ILE A 77 16.39 -9.45 10.62
C ILE A 77 17.92 -9.45 10.48
N MET A 78 18.50 -8.70 9.54
CA MET A 78 19.95 -8.69 9.28
C MET A 78 20.73 -7.53 9.91
N LYS A 79 20.10 -6.63 10.67
CA LYS A 79 20.81 -5.55 11.39
C LYS A 79 21.19 -5.88 12.84
N HIS A 80 20.89 -7.10 13.32
CA HIS A 80 21.29 -7.60 14.64
C HIS A 80 21.75 -9.06 14.62
N LYS A 81 22.66 -9.40 13.71
CA LYS A 81 23.61 -10.50 13.96
C LYS A 81 25.01 -9.92 13.84
N THR A 82 25.61 -9.80 15.04
CA THR A 82 27.03 -9.64 15.41
C THR A 82 28.03 -9.88 14.30
#